data_AF-A0A966EZG1-F1
#
_entry.id   AF-A0A966EZG1-F1
#
_cell.length_a   1.000
_cell.length_b   1.000
_cell.length_c   1.000
_cell.angle_alpha   90.00
_cell.angle_beta   90.00
_cell.angle_gamma   90.00
#
_symmetry.space_group_name_H-M   'P 1'
#
loop_
_entity.id
_entity.type
_entity.pdbx_description
1 polymer ?
#
loop_
_entity_poly.entity_id
_entity_poly.type
_entity_poly.pdbx_seq_one_letter_code
_entity_poly.pdbx_strand_id
1 'polypeptide(L)' 'MKLLVELKRRNVFRVALFYIVAAWVVLQVAETLLPVFDVPDTAIRIIVLILALGFPLAVVFS' A
#
# COMPACT_ATOMS: atom_id res chain seq x y z
N MET A 1 -4.27 3.49 26.74
CA MET A 1 -5.01 4.20 25.66
C MET A 1 -4.40 5.57 25.28
N LYS A 2 -3.09 5.81 25.46
CA LYS A 2 -2.45 7.10 25.08
C LYS A 2 -1.89 7.12 23.64
N LEU A 3 -1.52 5.97 23.07
CA LEU A 3 -0.94 5.88 21.72
C LEU A 3 -1.93 6.23 20.60
N LEU A 4 -3.20 5.83 20.72
CA LEU A 4 -4.24 6.12 19.73
C LEU A 4 -4.60 7.62 19.65
N VAL A 5 -4.41 8.36 20.76
CA VAL A 5 -4.68 9.80 20.83
C VAL A 5 -3.50 10.61 20.27
N GLU A 6 -2.26 10.16 20.48
CA GLU A 6 -1.06 10.77 19.90
C GLU A 6 -1.01 10.58 18.37
N LEU A 7 -1.40 9.40 17.86
CA LEU A 7 -1.48 9.10 16.41
C LEU A 7 -2.58 9.90 15.69
N LYS A 8 -3.67 10.24 16.39
CA LYS A 8 -4.74 11.09 15.86
C LYS A 8 -4.28 12.54 15.64
N ARG A 9 -3.24 13.01 16.33
CA ARG A 9 -2.75 14.40 16.26
C ARG A 9 -1.82 14.68 15.06
N ARG A 10 -1.34 13.64 14.35
CA ARG A 10 -0.34 13.77 13.26
C ARG A 10 -0.86 13.53 11.84
N ASN A 11 -2.18 13.40 11.61
CA ASN A 11 -2.72 13.01 10.29
C ASN A 11 -2.27 11.61 9.78
N VAL A 12 -1.77 10.72 10.64
CA VAL A 12 -1.31 9.37 10.26
C VAL A 12 -2.42 8.56 9.59
N PHE A 13 -3.68 8.72 10.02
CA PHE A 13 -4.84 8.12 9.37
C PHE A 13 -5.02 8.57 7.92
N ARG A 14 -4.70 9.83 7.63
CA ARG A 14 -4.80 10.39 6.28
C ARG A 14 -3.74 9.79 5.37
N VAL A 15 -2.50 9.68 5.85
CA VAL A 15 -1.39 9.07 5.10
C VAL A 15 -1.62 7.58 4.89
N ALA A 16 -2.09 6.86 5.91
CA ALA A 16 -2.47 5.46 5.78
C ALA A 16 -3.57 5.26 4.72
N LEU A 17 -4.61 6.12 4.71
CA LEU A 17 -5.68 6.06 3.73
C LEU A 17 -5.16 6.36 2.31
N PHE A 18 -4.36 7.41 2.14
CA PHE A 18 -3.74 7.73 0.84
C PHE A 18 -2.84 6.60 0.34
N TYR A 19 -2.08 5.95 1.23
CA TYR A 19 -1.24 4.81 0.88
C TYR A 19 -2.09 3.62 0.41
N ILE A 20 -3.17 3.29 1.13
CA ILE A 20 -4.07 2.20 0.73
C ILE A 20 -4.66 2.47 -0.66
N VAL A 21 -5.14 3.70 -0.90
CA VAL A 21 -5.70 4.08 -2.20
C VAL A 21 -4.64 4.01 -3.29
N ALA A 22 -3.43 4.52 -3.05
CA ALA A 22 -2.33 4.47 -4.02
C ALA A 22 -1.89 3.02 -4.33
N ALA A 23 -1.71 2.19 -3.29
CA ALA A 23 -1.36 0.78 -3.42
C ALA A 23 -2.44 0.02 -4.20
N TRP A 24 -3.71 0.30 -3.92
CA TRP A 24 -4.83 -0.29 -4.66
C TRP A 24 -4.80 0.11 -6.13
N VAL A 25 -4.61 1.40 -6.47
CA VAL A 25 -4.49 1.85 -7.86
C VAL A 25 -3.33 1.17 -8.58
N VAL A 26 -2.17 1.04 -7.92
CA VAL A 26 -1.01 0.33 -8.48
C VAL A 26 -1.35 -1.13 -8.77
N LEU A 27 -2.02 -1.82 -7.84
CA LEU A 27 -2.45 -3.21 -8.04
C LEU A 27 -3.46 -3.33 -9.18
N GLN A 28 -4.45 -2.44 -9.25
CA GLN A 28 -5.44 -2.43 -10.32
C GLN A 28 -4.78 -2.30 -11.71
N VAL A 29 -3.80 -1.39 -11.82
CA VAL A 29 -3.05 -1.18 -13.05
C VAL A 29 -2.18 -2.40 -13.36
N ALA A 30 -1.49 -2.96 -12.37
CA ALA A 30 -0.66 -4.14 -12.54
C ALA A 30 -1.49 -5.37 -12.97
N GLU A 31 -2.63 -5.64 -12.33
CA GLU A 31 -3.55 -6.72 -12.69
C GLU A 31 -4.14 -6.55 -14.09
N THR A 32 -4.29 -5.32 -14.57
CA THR A 32 -4.79 -5.04 -15.92
C THR A 32 -3.69 -5.15 -16.98
N LEU A 33 -2.50 -4.61 -16.70
CA LEU A 33 -1.41 -4.53 -17.68
C LEU A 33 -0.55 -5.79 -17.73
N LEU A 34 -0.22 -6.40 -16.59
CA LEU A 34 0.68 -7.57 -16.55
C LEU A 34 0.20 -8.75 -17.41
N PRO A 35 -1.11 -9.10 -17.42
CA PRO A 35 -1.61 -10.13 -18.32
C PRO A 35 -1.50 -9.77 -19.81
N VAL A 36 -1.57 -8.47 -20.16
CA VAL A 36 -1.40 -8.00 -21.55
C VAL A 36 0.02 -8.26 -22.06
N PHE A 37 0.99 -8.35 -21.15
CA PHE A 37 2.39 -8.66 -21.47
C PHE A 37 2.74 -10.14 -21.26
N ASP A 38 1.75 -11.04 -21.11
CA ASP A 38 1.97 -12.46 -20.78
C ASP A 38 2.84 -12.67 -19.52
N VAL A 39 2.79 -11.73 -18.57
CA VAL A 39 3.56 -11.84 -17.34
C VAL A 39 2.86 -12.80 -16.37
N PRO A 40 3.59 -13.74 -15.73
CA PRO A 40 3.00 -14.67 -14.77
C PRO A 40 2.40 -13.97 -13.54
N ASP A 41 1.34 -14.54 -12.97
CA ASP A 41 0.68 -14.06 -11.74
C ASP A 41 1.63 -13.94 -10.53
N THR A 42 2.76 -14.65 -10.56
CA THR A 42 3.82 -14.52 -9.57
C THR A 42 4.33 -13.08 -9.45
N ALA A 43 4.34 -12.31 -10.55
CA ALA A 43 4.73 -10.90 -10.53
C ALA A 43 3.75 -10.05 -9.70
N ILE A 44 2.43 -10.27 -9.85
CA ILE A 44 1.40 -9.61 -9.04
C ILE A 44 1.60 -9.95 -7.55
N ARG A 45 1.85 -11.23 -7.22
CA ARG A 45 2.15 -11.65 -5.84
C ARG A 45 3.36 -10.92 -5.25
N ILE A 46 4.43 -10.74 -6.02
CA ILE A 46 5.62 -10.01 -5.58
C ILE A 46 5.28 -8.53 -5.32
N ILE A 47 4.51 -7.90 -6.20
CA ILE A 47 4.07 -6.50 -6.03
C ILE A 47 3.24 -6.34 -4.75
N VAL A 48 2.29 -7.25 -4.50
CA VAL A 48 1.48 -7.26 -3.27
C VAL A 48 2.38 -7.37 -2.04
N LEU A 49 3.36 -8.27 -2.05
CA LEU A 49 4.31 -8.42 -0.93
C LEU A 49 5.13 -7.15 -0.68
N ILE A 50 5.61 -6.49 -1.74
CA ILE A 50 6.34 -5.23 -1.63
C ILE A 50 5.45 -4.12 -1.05
N LEU A 51 4.21 -3.99 -1.52
CA LEU A 51 3.25 -3.01 -1.00
C LEU A 51 2.88 -3.31 0.46
N ALA A 52 2.74 -4.58 0.82
CA ALA A 52 2.47 -4.99 2.21
C ALA A 52 3.65 -4.66 3.14
N LEU A 53 4.89 -4.84 2.68
CA LEU A 53 6.10 -4.47 3.44
C LEU A 53 6.35 -2.96 3.46
N GLY A 54 5.91 -2.23 2.42
CA GLY A 54 5.97 -0.77 2.35
C GLY A 54 4.94 -0.07 3.24
N PHE A 55 3.84 -0.73 3.59
CA PHE A 55 2.80 -0.18 4.46
C PHE A 55 3.30 0.16 5.88
N PRO A 56 4.03 -0.72 6.60
CA PRO A 56 4.68 -0.37 7.86
C PRO A 56 5.61 0.84 7.76
N LEU A 57 6.37 0.96 6.67
CA LEU A 57 7.27 2.10 6.45
C LEU A 57 6.47 3.39 6.26
N ALA A 58 5.40 3.37 5.45
CA ALA A 58 4.53 4.52 5.27
C ALA A 58 3.85 4.98 6.57
N VAL A 59 3.52 4.04 7.46
CA VAL A 59 2.94 4.35 8.77
C VAL A 59 3.98 4.85 9.77
N VAL A 60 5.21 4.34 9.73
CA VAL A 60 6.31 4.74 10.65
C VAL A 60 6.92 6.10 10.26
N PHE A 61 6.99 6.41 8.97
CA PHE A 61 7.49 7.70 8.46
C PHE A 61 6.41 8.80 8.41
N SER A 62 5.16 8.51 8.81
CA SER A 62 4.05 9.47 8.92
C SER A 62 3.80 9.93 10.35
#